data_AF-A0A1B6D142-F1
#
_entry.id   AF-A0A1B6D142-F1
#
_cell.length_a   1.000
_cell.length_b   1.000
_cell.length_c   1.000
_cell.angle_alpha   90.00
_cell.angle_beta   90.00
_cell.angle_gamma   90.00
#
_symmetry.space_group_name_H-M   'P 1'
#
loop_
_entity.id
_entity.type
_entity.pdbx_description
1 polymer ?
#
loop_
_entity_poly.entity_id
_entity_poly.type
_entity_poly.pdbx_seq_one_letter_code
_entity_poly.pdbx_strand_id
1 'polypeptide(L)'
;MIEFRVHKLRGKAFFSKLREKRDGLVTVSFDCQKNMVLPKVPDQAAYYSRQLYTYNFTIFVGASNDKMTVKNTFIYTWNENDFPKGSNEICSSEFHCLGSLDLKGCTTIRLCAEGCGGQNRNSTMIAMCCYFLWNIAPDHVNQVELVFPIPGHSFFYLPIECLVG
;
A
#
# COMPACT_ATOMS: atom_id res chain seq x y z
N MET A 1 -9.27 19.95 24.66
CA MET A 1 -10.49 19.22 24.23
C MET A 1 -10.75 19.32 22.73
N ILE A 2 -10.59 20.50 22.10
CA ILE A 2 -10.80 20.70 20.66
C ILE A 2 -9.76 19.95 19.81
N GLU A 3 -8.46 20.01 20.17
CA GLU A 3 -7.38 19.35 19.42
C GLU A 3 -7.54 17.82 19.36
N PHE A 4 -7.93 17.19 20.46
CA PHE A 4 -8.20 15.75 20.50
C PHE A 4 -9.39 15.35 19.61
N ARG A 5 -10.42 16.21 19.54
CA ARG A 5 -11.56 15.99 18.65
C ARG A 5 -11.14 16.11 17.18
N VAL A 6 -10.36 17.13 16.84
CA VAL A 6 -9.79 17.31 15.48
C VAL A 6 -8.89 16.13 15.10
N HIS A 7 -8.05 15.65 16.02
CA HIS A 7 -7.23 14.45 15.84
C HIS A 7 -8.08 13.24 15.46
N LYS A 8 -9.15 12.94 16.23
CA LYS A 8 -10.06 11.82 15.92
C LYS A 8 -10.77 11.99 14.59
N LEU A 9 -11.16 13.21 14.22
CA LEU A 9 -11.83 13.49 12.95
C LEU A 9 -10.89 13.28 11.75
N ARG A 10 -9.61 13.66 11.87
CA ARG A 10 -8.60 13.44 10.82
C ARG A 10 -8.38 11.96 10.54
N GLY A 11 -8.20 11.14 11.57
CA GLY A 11 -8.11 9.69 11.40
C GLY A 11 -9.37 9.10 10.76
N LYS A 12 -10.56 9.50 11.23
CA LYS A 12 -11.84 9.07 10.65
C LYS A 12 -12.01 9.44 9.18
N ALA A 13 -11.50 10.60 8.75
CA ALA A 13 -11.62 11.05 7.37
C ALA A 13 -10.88 10.11 6.40
N PHE A 14 -9.70 9.62 6.77
CA PHE A 14 -8.96 8.65 5.96
C PHE A 14 -9.72 7.34 5.81
N PHE A 15 -10.19 6.75 6.92
CA PHE A 15 -11.00 5.52 6.86
C PHE A 15 -12.33 5.72 6.13
N SER A 16 -12.91 6.92 6.19
CA SER A 16 -14.09 7.26 5.38
C SER A 16 -13.79 7.23 3.89
N LYS A 17 -12.60 7.71 3.48
CA LYS A 17 -12.13 7.64 2.08
C LYS A 17 -11.81 6.21 1.64
N LEU A 18 -11.32 5.37 2.55
CA LEU A 18 -11.00 3.97 2.30
C LEU A 18 -12.25 3.07 2.20
N ARG A 19 -13.35 3.47 2.84
CA ARG A 19 -14.65 2.78 2.80
C ARG A 19 -15.57 3.30 1.68
N GLU A 20 -15.20 4.41 1.05
CA GLU A 20 -15.99 5.04 0.00
C GLU A 20 -16.11 4.09 -1.19
N LYS A 21 -17.34 3.66 -1.49
CA LYS A 21 -17.68 2.94 -2.72
C LYS A 21 -18.40 3.89 -3.64
N ARG A 22 -17.87 4.07 -4.85
CA ARG A 22 -18.48 4.86 -5.91
C ARG A 22 -18.40 4.06 -7.20
N ASP A 23 -19.39 4.22 -8.05
CA ASP A 23 -19.35 3.61 -9.38
C ASP A 23 -18.17 4.18 -10.16
N GLY A 24 -17.39 3.29 -10.76
CA GLY A 24 -16.15 3.64 -11.46
C GLY A 24 -14.94 3.91 -10.57
N LEU A 25 -15.05 3.83 -9.24
CA LEU A 25 -13.91 3.95 -8.33
C LEU A 25 -13.34 2.57 -7.99
N VAL A 26 -12.08 2.34 -8.31
CA VAL A 26 -11.29 1.23 -7.78
C VAL A 26 -10.38 1.76 -6.69
N THR A 27 -10.49 1.21 -5.48
CA THR A 27 -9.57 1.55 -4.38
C THR A 27 -8.54 0.45 -4.24
N VAL A 28 -7.27 0.83 -4.30
CA VAL A 28 -6.11 -0.02 -4.06
C VAL A 28 -5.46 0.50 -2.79
N SER A 29 -5.32 -0.36 -1.80
CA SER A 29 -4.58 -0.08 -0.58
C SER A 29 -3.30 -0.89 -0.61
N PHE A 30 -2.20 -0.34 -0.12
CA PHE A 30 -0.96 -1.12 -0.04
C PHE A 30 -0.11 -0.72 1.15
N ASP A 31 0.57 -1.73 1.70
CA ASP A 31 1.48 -1.57 2.82
C ASP A 31 2.67 -2.53 2.69
N CYS A 32 3.82 -2.10 3.18
CA CYS A 32 4.99 -2.95 3.29
C CYS A 32 5.29 -3.24 4.76
N GLN A 33 5.08 -4.50 5.15
CA GLN A 33 5.24 -4.94 6.51
C GLN A 33 6.62 -4.64 7.08
N LYS A 34 6.70 -4.64 8.40
CA LYS A 34 7.98 -4.57 9.13
C LYS A 34 8.91 -5.66 8.59
N ASN A 35 10.20 -5.31 8.47
CA ASN A 35 11.21 -6.23 7.95
C ASN A 35 11.20 -7.53 8.76
N MET A 36 11.00 -8.65 8.07
CA MET A 36 10.94 -9.96 8.68
C MET A 36 12.34 -10.54 8.76
N VAL A 37 12.76 -10.88 9.97
CA VAL A 37 14.05 -11.53 10.23
C VAL A 37 13.94 -13.00 9.88
N LEU A 38 14.77 -13.47 8.94
CA LEU A 38 14.92 -14.89 8.64
C LEU A 38 16.39 -15.31 8.60
N PRO A 39 16.75 -16.50 9.13
CA PRO A 39 15.91 -17.41 9.90
C PRO A 39 15.63 -16.88 11.32
N LYS A 40 14.46 -17.23 11.88
CA LYS A 40 14.13 -16.91 13.28
C LYS A 40 14.83 -17.92 14.20
N VAL A 41 16.04 -17.59 14.63
CA VAL A 41 16.82 -18.41 15.56
C VAL A 41 16.46 -18.02 17.00
N PRO A 42 16.03 -18.96 17.86
CA PRO A 42 15.75 -18.70 19.26
C PRO A 42 17.04 -18.68 20.09
N ASP A 43 18.04 -17.91 19.64
CA ASP A 43 19.33 -17.78 20.30
C ASP A 43 19.69 -16.30 20.45
N GLN A 44 20.19 -15.91 21.63
CA GLN A 44 20.59 -14.53 21.89
C GLN A 44 21.83 -14.13 21.09
N ALA A 45 22.69 -15.09 20.70
CA ALA A 45 23.84 -14.76 19.84
C ALA A 45 23.41 -14.30 18.44
N ALA A 46 22.27 -14.79 17.95
CA ALA A 46 21.70 -14.37 16.67
C ALA A 46 21.21 -12.91 16.69
N TYR A 47 20.92 -12.33 17.86
CA TYR A 47 20.57 -10.91 17.99
C TYR A 47 21.74 -9.98 17.64
N TYR A 48 22.97 -10.40 17.95
CA TYR A 48 24.20 -9.65 17.64
C TYR A 48 24.75 -9.95 16.25
N SER A 49 24.14 -10.89 15.53
CA SER A 49 24.54 -11.27 14.17
C SER A 49 23.71 -10.51 13.14
N ARG A 50 24.29 -10.29 11.94
CA ARG A 50 23.53 -9.73 10.83
C ARG A 50 22.47 -10.74 10.38
N GLN A 51 21.21 -10.39 10.59
CA GLN A 51 20.07 -11.17 10.15
C GLN A 51 19.67 -10.78 8.74
N LEU A 52 19.29 -11.76 7.91
CA LEU A 52 18.77 -11.48 6.58
C LEU A 52 17.32 -10.98 6.70
N TYR A 53 17.04 -9.84 6.07
CA TYR A 53 15.67 -9.35 5.99
C TYR A 53 14.94 -9.89 4.78
N THR A 54 13.71 -10.34 5.02
CA THR A 54 12.71 -10.58 3.98
C THR A 54 11.66 -9.48 4.06
N TYR A 55 11.34 -8.92 2.90
CA TYR A 55 10.34 -7.88 2.75
C TYR A 55 9.05 -8.51 2.25
N ASN A 56 7.93 -8.07 2.81
CA ASN A 56 6.59 -8.47 2.41
C ASN A 56 5.77 -7.22 2.08
N PHE A 57 5.49 -7.01 0.81
CA PHE A 57 4.66 -5.94 0.31
C PHE A 57 3.31 -6.51 -0.11
N THR A 58 2.24 -6.01 0.50
CA THR A 58 0.89 -6.50 0.25
C THR A 58 0.03 -5.38 -0.30
N ILE A 59 -0.70 -5.71 -1.36
CA ILE A 59 -1.60 -4.83 -2.07
C ILE A 59 -3.00 -5.45 -2.02
N PHE A 60 -3.99 -4.66 -1.65
CA PHE A 60 -5.38 -5.07 -1.57
C PHE A 60 -6.25 -4.17 -2.45
N VAL A 61 -7.07 -4.79 -3.29
CA VAL A 61 -7.97 -4.12 -4.22
C VAL A 61 -9.40 -4.26 -3.73
N GLY A 62 -9.97 -3.16 -3.27
CA GLY A 62 -11.32 -3.13 -2.72
C GLY A 62 -11.47 -2.07 -1.64
N ALA A 63 -12.70 -1.91 -1.17
CA ALA A 63 -12.96 -1.05 -0.02
C ALA A 63 -12.53 -1.75 1.28
N SER A 64 -12.23 -0.97 2.32
CA SER A 64 -11.80 -1.49 3.63
C SER A 64 -12.74 -2.52 4.28
N ASN A 65 -14.00 -2.57 3.88
CA ASN A 65 -15.00 -3.51 4.44
C ASN A 65 -15.16 -4.78 3.58
N ASP A 66 -14.47 -4.86 2.44
CA ASP A 66 -14.54 -6.03 1.57
C ASP A 66 -13.69 -7.17 2.11
N LYS A 67 -14.15 -8.41 1.88
CA LYS A 67 -13.39 -9.58 2.31
C LYS A 67 -12.12 -9.71 1.48
N MET A 68 -11.00 -9.94 2.15
CA MET A 68 -9.75 -10.31 1.51
C MET A 68 -9.87 -11.73 0.94
N THR A 69 -9.56 -11.86 -0.35
CA THR A 69 -9.59 -13.09 -1.12
C THR A 69 -8.32 -13.17 -1.97
N VAL A 70 -7.98 -14.35 -2.44
CA VAL A 70 -6.80 -14.55 -3.30
C VAL A 70 -6.87 -13.75 -4.61
N LYS A 71 -8.08 -13.37 -5.06
CA LYS A 71 -8.28 -12.60 -6.29
C LYS A 71 -8.07 -11.09 -6.12
N ASN A 72 -8.19 -10.58 -4.90
CA ASN A 72 -8.13 -9.14 -4.63
C ASN A 72 -6.96 -8.76 -3.71
N THR A 73 -6.11 -9.72 -3.35
CA THR A 73 -4.95 -9.52 -2.50
C THR A 73 -3.72 -10.03 -3.26
N PHE A 74 -2.76 -9.14 -3.47
CA PHE A 74 -1.51 -9.43 -4.14
C PHE A 74 -0.38 -9.30 -3.13
N ILE A 75 0.53 -10.27 -3.13
CA ILE A 75 1.65 -10.33 -2.18
C ILE A 75 2.94 -10.43 -2.98
N TYR A 76 3.84 -9.50 -2.73
CA TYR A 76 5.17 -9.43 -3.33
C TYR A 76 6.22 -9.57 -2.23
N THR A 77 7.07 -10.58 -2.35
CA THR A 77 8.12 -10.88 -1.36
C THR A 77 9.47 -10.94 -2.02
N TRP A 78 10.47 -10.34 -1.38
CA TRP A 78 11.86 -10.42 -1.82
C TRP A 78 12.80 -10.34 -0.61
N ASN A 79 14.04 -10.79 -0.78
CA ASN A 79 15.06 -10.72 0.27
C ASN A 79 15.98 -9.52 0.07
N GLU A 80 16.59 -9.06 1.16
CA GLU A 80 17.61 -8.00 1.16
C GLU A 80 18.79 -8.29 0.24
N ASN A 81 19.11 -9.58 0.03
CA ASN A 81 20.19 -10.00 -0.87
C ASN A 81 19.85 -9.79 -2.35
N ASP A 82 18.57 -9.82 -2.70
CA ASP A 82 18.14 -9.68 -4.09
C ASP A 82 17.99 -8.19 -4.45
N PHE A 83 17.19 -7.46 -3.64
CA PHE A 83 16.93 -6.04 -3.83
C PHE A 83 16.71 -5.33 -2.49
N PRO A 84 17.05 -4.03 -2.39
CA PRO A 84 16.77 -3.25 -1.21
C PRO A 84 15.26 -3.01 -1.03
N LYS A 85 14.85 -2.57 0.17
CA LYS A 85 13.50 -2.04 0.42
C LYS A 85 13.41 -0.58 -0.06
N GLY A 86 13.45 -0.38 -1.38
CA GLY A 86 13.44 0.93 -2.03
C GLY A 86 12.09 1.30 -2.63
N SER A 87 12.00 2.54 -3.12
CA SER A 87 10.82 3.02 -3.84
C SER A 87 10.62 2.32 -5.19
N ASN A 88 11.70 1.89 -5.85
CA ASN A 88 11.63 1.25 -7.16
C ASN A 88 10.95 -0.13 -7.08
N GLU A 89 11.29 -0.93 -6.08
CA GLU A 89 10.73 -2.26 -5.86
C GLU A 89 9.23 -2.17 -5.52
N ILE A 90 8.87 -1.19 -4.71
CA ILE A 90 7.47 -0.87 -4.37
C ILE A 90 6.71 -0.41 -5.61
N CYS A 91 7.24 0.54 -6.37
CA CYS A 91 6.59 1.04 -7.59
C CYS A 91 6.46 -0.05 -8.65
N SER A 92 7.45 -0.93 -8.78
CA SER A 92 7.40 -2.05 -9.75
C SER A 92 6.33 -3.06 -9.37
N SER A 93 6.20 -3.36 -8.08
CA SER A 93 5.15 -4.26 -7.56
C SER A 93 3.75 -3.67 -7.76
N GLU A 94 3.59 -2.37 -7.48
CA GLU A 94 2.34 -1.66 -7.71
C GLU A 94 1.99 -1.59 -9.21
N PHE A 95 2.95 -1.28 -10.06
CA PHE A 95 2.78 -1.24 -11.50
C PHE A 95 2.34 -2.60 -12.07
N HIS A 96 2.97 -3.69 -11.62
CA HIS A 96 2.57 -5.04 -11.98
C HIS A 96 1.15 -5.36 -11.51
N CYS A 97 0.79 -4.94 -10.29
CA CYS A 97 -0.56 -5.11 -9.76
C CYS A 97 -1.58 -4.39 -10.64
N LEU A 98 -1.38 -3.09 -10.91
CA LEU A 98 -2.25 -2.25 -11.73
C LEU A 98 -2.46 -2.81 -13.14
N GLY A 99 -1.39 -3.33 -13.77
CA GLY A 99 -1.48 -3.98 -15.08
C GLY A 99 -2.24 -5.30 -15.07
N SER A 100 -2.38 -5.93 -13.90
CA SER A 100 -3.11 -7.21 -13.73
C SER A 100 -4.58 -7.03 -13.36
N LEU A 101 -5.04 -5.81 -13.09
CA LEU A 101 -6.42 -5.55 -12.66
C LEU A 101 -7.40 -5.54 -13.84
N ASP A 102 -8.59 -6.10 -13.62
CA ASP A 102 -9.72 -5.89 -14.54
C ASP A 102 -10.34 -4.52 -14.25
N LEU A 103 -9.94 -3.52 -15.05
CA LEU A 103 -10.37 -2.13 -14.90
C LEU A 103 -11.66 -1.81 -15.66
N LYS A 104 -12.44 -2.81 -16.10
CA LYS A 104 -13.72 -2.56 -16.81
C LYS A 104 -14.66 -1.68 -16.00
N GLY A 105 -15.10 -0.59 -16.61
CA GLY A 105 -16.00 0.38 -15.98
C GLY A 105 -15.36 1.25 -14.90
N CYS A 106 -14.04 1.16 -14.68
CA CYS A 106 -13.30 2.02 -13.74
C CYS A 106 -12.90 3.34 -14.40
N THR A 107 -13.32 4.47 -13.84
CA THR A 107 -12.92 5.81 -14.28
C THR A 107 -11.83 6.42 -13.42
N THR A 108 -11.75 6.02 -12.14
CA THR A 108 -10.80 6.56 -11.18
C THR A 108 -10.19 5.45 -10.34
N ILE A 109 -8.86 5.45 -10.28
CA ILE A 109 -8.08 4.56 -9.41
C ILE A 109 -7.61 5.37 -8.21
N ARG A 110 -7.91 4.90 -7.00
CA ARG A 110 -7.43 5.51 -5.75
C ARG A 110 -6.39 4.60 -5.12
N LEU A 111 -5.20 5.12 -4.94
CA LEU A 111 -4.07 4.49 -4.30
C LEU A 111 -3.93 5.02 -2.87
N CYS A 112 -4.15 4.16 -1.89
CA CYS A 112 -4.09 4.47 -0.46
C CYS A 112 -2.87 3.80 0.17
N ALA A 113 -1.95 4.59 0.73
CA ALA A 113 -0.67 4.07 1.22
C ALA A 113 -0.14 4.83 2.43
N GLU A 114 0.86 4.26 3.10
CA GLU A 114 1.64 4.99 4.10
C GLU A 114 2.34 6.21 3.50
N GLY A 115 2.38 7.32 4.23
CA GLY A 115 3.06 8.55 3.80
C GLY A 115 4.60 8.50 3.86
N CYS A 116 5.20 7.31 3.85
CA CYS A 116 6.65 7.12 3.96
C CYS A 116 7.36 7.62 2.69
N GLY A 117 8.21 8.65 2.82
CA GLY A 117 8.91 9.25 1.68
C GLY A 117 9.86 8.29 0.96
N GLY A 118 10.55 7.43 1.71
CA GLY A 118 11.48 6.45 1.13
C GLY A 118 10.81 5.33 0.34
N GLN A 119 9.48 5.19 0.44
CA GLN A 119 8.73 4.08 -0.16
C GLN A 119 7.65 4.58 -1.11
N ASN A 120 6.64 5.29 -0.57
CA ASN A 120 5.40 5.57 -1.29
C ASN A 120 5.23 7.06 -1.64
N ARG A 121 5.72 7.97 -0.79
CA ARG A 121 5.53 9.42 -0.95
C ARG A 121 6.75 10.07 -1.61
N ASN A 122 7.02 9.70 -2.86
CA ASN A 122 8.15 10.20 -3.66
C ASN A 122 7.77 10.43 -5.13
N SER A 123 8.70 11.04 -5.88
CA SER A 123 8.55 11.30 -7.31
C SER A 123 8.51 10.03 -8.15
N THR A 124 9.14 8.94 -7.71
CA THR A 124 9.11 7.64 -8.42
C THR A 124 7.68 7.11 -8.50
N MET A 125 6.94 7.13 -7.39
CA MET A 125 5.54 6.69 -7.35
C MET A 125 4.66 7.55 -8.26
N ILE A 126 4.85 8.87 -8.24
CA ILE A 126 4.12 9.80 -9.12
C ILE A 126 4.44 9.51 -10.59
N ALA A 127 5.71 9.37 -10.93
CA ALA A 127 6.16 9.08 -12.30
C ALA A 127 5.60 7.74 -12.80
N MET A 128 5.59 6.70 -11.97
CA MET A 128 4.99 5.41 -12.28
C MET A 128 3.48 5.57 -12.57
N CYS A 129 2.75 6.28 -11.72
CA CYS A 129 1.31 6.52 -11.91
C CYS A 129 1.03 7.27 -13.23
N CYS A 130 1.80 8.33 -13.51
CA CYS A 130 1.67 9.07 -14.76
C CYS A 130 1.99 8.20 -15.98
N TYR A 131 3.04 7.40 -15.92
CA TYR A 131 3.42 6.49 -16.99
C TYR A 131 2.35 5.43 -17.24
N PHE A 132 1.82 4.82 -16.18
CA PHE A 132 0.72 3.86 -16.25
C PHE A 132 -0.52 4.49 -16.90
N LEU A 133 -0.96 5.66 -16.41
CA LEU A 133 -2.14 6.36 -16.91
C LEU A 133 -2.01 6.73 -18.39
N TRP A 134 -0.83 7.14 -18.83
CA TRP A 134 -0.61 7.61 -20.21
C TRP A 134 -0.43 6.47 -21.23
N ASN A 135 0.23 5.37 -20.84
CA ASN A 135 0.68 4.35 -21.81
C ASN A 135 -0.04 3.00 -21.70
N ILE A 136 -0.66 2.69 -20.57
CA ILE A 136 -1.14 1.33 -20.27
C ILE A 136 -2.60 1.31 -19.83
N ALA A 137 -3.03 2.31 -19.09
CA ALA A 137 -4.40 2.39 -18.61
C ALA A 137 -5.38 2.41 -19.80
N PRO A 138 -6.54 1.73 -19.68
CA PRO A 138 -7.60 1.85 -20.67
C PRO A 138 -8.09 3.29 -20.81
N ASP A 139 -8.57 3.67 -22.01
CA ASP A 139 -9.01 5.03 -22.34
C ASP A 139 -10.10 5.60 -21.41
N HIS A 140 -10.86 4.74 -20.72
CA HIS A 140 -11.91 5.17 -19.81
C HIS A 140 -11.40 5.49 -18.39
N VAL A 141 -10.15 5.13 -18.06
CA VAL A 141 -9.49 5.49 -16.80
C VAL A 141 -8.84 6.85 -16.95
N ASN A 142 -9.42 7.87 -16.31
CA ASN A 142 -9.02 9.27 -16.51
C ASN A 142 -8.19 9.83 -15.35
N GLN A 143 -8.24 9.19 -14.18
CA GLN A 143 -7.69 9.78 -12.96
C GLN A 143 -7.08 8.73 -12.04
N VAL A 144 -5.90 9.05 -11.52
CA VAL A 144 -5.26 8.33 -10.41
C VAL A 144 -5.14 9.27 -9.21
N GLU A 145 -5.69 8.86 -8.06
CA GLU A 145 -5.65 9.60 -6.80
C GLU A 145 -4.65 8.93 -5.84
N LEU A 146 -3.59 9.63 -5.44
CA LEU A 146 -2.70 9.18 -4.36
C LEU A 146 -3.16 9.79 -3.03
N VAL A 147 -3.60 8.95 -2.10
CA VAL A 147 -4.13 9.35 -0.80
C VAL A 147 -3.24 8.83 0.32
N PHE A 148 -2.66 9.77 1.06
CA PHE A 148 -1.84 9.48 2.24
C PHE A 148 -2.54 9.96 3.51
N PRO A 149 -2.50 9.19 4.60
CA PRO A 149 -2.97 9.64 5.90
C PRO A 149 -2.00 10.66 6.52
N ILE A 150 -2.54 11.45 7.45
CA ILE A 150 -1.76 12.48 8.16
C ILE A 150 -0.94 11.81 9.28
N PRO A 151 0.39 12.00 9.32
CA PRO A 151 1.25 11.47 10.38
C PRO A 151 0.79 11.90 11.78
N GLY A 152 0.88 11.00 12.76
CA GLY A 152 0.56 11.30 14.16
C GLY A 152 -0.93 11.42 14.53
N HIS A 153 -1.84 11.19 13.57
CA HIS A 153 -3.30 11.31 13.77
C HIS A 153 -4.11 10.05 13.41
N SER A 154 -3.42 8.97 13.05
CA SER A 154 -4.02 7.69 12.67
C SER A 154 -3.29 6.59 13.45
N PHE A 155 -3.98 5.85 14.31
CA PHE A 155 -3.51 4.52 14.68
C PHE A 155 -3.59 3.70 13.40
N PHE A 156 -2.43 3.45 12.80
CA PHE A 156 -2.28 2.86 11.49
C PHE A 156 -2.63 1.39 11.59
N TYR A 157 -3.76 1.02 10.99
CA TYR A 157 -4.03 -0.33 10.52
C TYR A 157 -4.68 -0.11 9.16
N LEU A 158 -3.90 -0.09 8.09
CA LEU A 158 -4.49 -0.36 6.79
C LEU A 158 -5.19 -1.72 6.88
N PRO A 159 -6.28 -1.98 6.13
CA PRO A 159 -7.02 -3.25 6.17
C PRO A 159 -6.11 -4.48 6.03
N ILE A 160 -4.97 -4.28 5.37
CA ILE A 160 -3.90 -5.24 5.09
C ILE A 160 -3.09 -5.62 6.33
N GLU A 161 -2.94 -4.73 7.31
CA GLU A 161 -2.20 -4.99 8.55
C GLU A 161 -2.96 -5.95 9.49
N CYS A 162 -4.28 -6.08 9.34
CA CYS A 162 -5.08 -7.05 10.09
C CYS A 162 -4.80 -8.52 9.71
N LEU A 163 -3.97 -8.80 8.70
CA LEU A 163 -3.57 -10.16 8.35
C LEU A 163 -2.46 -10.74 9.22
N VAL A 164 -1.79 -9.93 10.08
CA VAL A 164 -0.61 -10.39 10.85
C VAL A 164 -0.73 -10.07 12.36
N GLY A 165 -1.95 -9.82 12.84
CA GLY A 165 -2.25 -9.68 14.27
C GLY A 165 -2.74 -10.97 14.90
#